data_AF-B0DXY7-F1
#
_entry.id   AF-B0DXY7-F1
#
_cell.length_a   1.000
_cell.length_b   1.000
_cell.length_c   1.000
_cell.angle_alpha   90.00
_cell.angle_beta   90.00
_cell.angle_gamma   90.00
#
_symmetry.space_group_name_H-M   'P 1'
#
loop_
_entity.id
_entity.type
_entity.pdbx_description
1 polymer ?
#
loop_
_entity_poly.entity_id
_entity_poly.type
_entity_poly.pdbx_seq_one_letter_code
_entity_poly.pdbx_strand_id
1 'polypeptide(L)'
;MYIVLTAIMVWRASKSFSVILAILLNDFYVAQPKYATEEGTMKWIWKFAVAGIDYHLIRYVLWPLITKFATTHLYLRLRHGFRETEVVFRAPTGRRYEQIMSLPPDQCKHAWDQALMQATNKHFLRSNTGFNTRSPPWNLCYLASAHAYELEAQGVYDLKNWEISVWHKNSDQRWTLWEAWKLGDSAEQAKTFEVIKTRLKDQGKLEFLAKWDAIVTQYTNENEEGKAALTQGLNNLFTQEGLDLAVLWDEAVAEREETP
;
A
#
# COMPACT_ATOMS: atom_id res chain seq x y z
N MET A 1 10.38 -5.90 16.10
CA MET A 1 11.45 -4.89 16.06
C MET A 1 11.04 -3.57 16.70
N TYR A 2 9.97 -2.90 16.24
CA TYR A 2 9.54 -1.61 16.80
C TYR A 2 9.16 -1.66 18.29
N ILE A 3 8.46 -2.71 18.75
CA ILE A 3 8.07 -2.86 20.17
C ILE A 3 9.29 -2.93 21.10
N VAL A 4 10.33 -3.66 20.70
CA VAL A 4 11.58 -3.78 21.48
C VAL A 4 12.34 -2.46 21.51
N LEU A 5 12.41 -1.76 20.38
CA LEU A 5 12.98 -0.41 20.31
C LEU A 5 12.21 0.59 21.19
N THR A 6 10.87 0.57 21.16
CA THR A 6 10.04 1.43 21.99
C THR A 6 10.20 1.11 23.47
N ALA A 7 10.25 -0.16 23.86
CA ALA A 7 10.48 -0.58 25.25
C ALA A 7 11.86 -0.15 25.76
N ILE A 8 12.92 -0.31 24.93
CA ILE A 8 14.26 0.19 25.24
C ILE A 8 14.25 1.71 25.39
N MET A 9 13.56 2.43 24.50
CA MET A 9 13.45 3.88 24.56
C MET A 9 12.70 4.38 25.79
N VAL A 10 11.60 3.75 26.17
CA VAL A 10 10.82 4.10 27.38
C VAL A 10 11.63 3.79 28.64
N TRP A 11 12.28 2.63 28.70
CA TRP A 11 13.16 2.27 29.79
C TRP A 11 14.34 3.25 29.92
N ARG A 12 14.97 3.63 28.79
CA ARG A 12 16.03 4.64 28.74
C ARG A 12 15.54 6.03 29.16
N ALA A 13 14.40 6.48 28.64
CA ALA A 13 13.77 7.74 29.04
C ALA A 13 13.50 7.78 30.55
N SER A 14 13.10 6.66 31.16
CA SER A 14 12.84 6.58 32.61
C SER A 14 14.11 6.65 33.48
N LYS A 15 15.27 6.22 32.96
CA LYS A 15 16.53 6.15 33.71
C LYS A 15 17.52 7.28 33.40
N SER A 16 17.41 7.89 32.23
CA SER A 16 18.32 8.92 31.71
C SER A 16 17.58 10.19 31.29
N PHE A 17 16.39 10.46 31.84
CA PHE A 17 15.54 11.58 31.44
C PHE A 17 16.27 12.92 31.39
N SER A 18 17.05 13.25 32.41
CA SER A 18 17.80 14.51 32.52
C SER A 18 18.88 14.65 31.44
N VAL A 19 19.55 13.55 31.06
CA VAL A 19 20.53 13.53 29.99
C VAL A 19 19.86 13.65 28.62
N ILE A 20 18.74 12.96 28.42
CA ILE A 20 17.95 13.03 27.19
C ILE A 20 17.37 14.44 26.99
N LEU A 21 16.86 15.05 28.06
CA LEU A 21 16.34 16.42 28.05
C LEU A 21 17.46 17.43 27.77
N ALA A 22 18.63 17.28 28.38
CA ALA A 22 19.81 18.12 28.11
C ALA A 22 20.25 18.03 26.63
N ILE A 23 20.24 16.83 26.04
CA ILE A 23 20.53 16.62 24.62
C ILE A 23 19.47 17.28 23.73
N LEU A 24 18.18 17.14 24.06
CA LEU A 24 17.08 17.72 23.27
C LEU A 24 17.04 19.25 23.33
N LEU A 25 17.32 19.83 24.50
CA LEU A 25 17.33 21.27 24.71
C LEU A 25 18.68 21.91 24.36
N ASN A 26 19.69 21.10 24.00
CA ASN A 26 21.08 21.52 23.84
C ASN A 26 21.60 22.30 25.06
N ASP A 27 21.14 21.92 26.26
CA ASP A 27 21.42 22.59 27.52
C ASP A 27 21.97 21.59 28.56
N PHE A 28 23.30 21.54 28.63
CA PHE A 28 24.02 20.66 29.54
C PHE A 28 24.02 21.13 31.00
N TYR A 29 23.47 22.32 31.32
CA TYR A 29 23.30 22.74 32.71
C TYR A 29 22.28 21.87 33.46
N VAL A 30 21.27 21.35 32.75
CA VAL A 30 20.25 20.45 33.30
C VAL A 30 20.83 19.08 33.70
N ALA A 31 21.98 18.70 33.13
CA ALA A 31 22.65 17.44 33.41
C ALA A 31 23.64 17.49 34.57
N GLN A 32 23.86 18.67 35.20
CA GLN A 32 24.81 18.76 36.31
C GLN A 32 24.28 18.03 37.56
N PRO A 33 25.00 17.02 38.08
CA PRO A 33 24.62 16.36 39.32
C PRO A 33 24.82 17.31 40.50
N LYS A 34 23.77 17.52 41.30
CA LYS A 34 23.81 18.33 42.53
C LYS A 34 24.62 17.71 43.69
N TYR A 35 25.34 16.62 43.47
CA TYR A 35 26.10 15.95 44.52
C TYR A 35 27.51 15.61 44.04
N ALA A 36 28.49 16.24 44.70
CA ALA A 36 29.88 15.84 44.67
C ALA A 36 30.01 14.51 45.43
N THR A 37 30.06 13.40 44.70
CA THR A 37 30.60 12.14 45.21
C THR A 37 31.68 11.68 44.26
N GLU A 38 32.74 11.09 44.79
CA GLU A 38 33.86 10.49 44.06
C GLU A 38 33.36 9.36 43.15
N GLU A 39 32.75 9.72 42.03
CA GLU A 39 32.42 8.77 40.99
C GLU A 39 33.71 8.41 40.26
N GLY A 40 34.17 7.17 40.46
CA GLY A 40 35.34 6.66 39.76
C GLY A 40 35.24 6.88 38.24
N THR A 41 36.38 7.17 37.61
CA THR A 41 36.53 7.50 36.18
C THR A 41 35.77 6.55 35.25
N MET A 42 35.66 5.26 35.61
CA MET A 42 34.88 4.27 34.85
C MET A 42 33.38 4.57 34.78
N LYS A 43 32.77 5.12 35.84
CA LYS A 43 31.35 5.51 35.82
C LYS A 43 31.13 6.68 34.87
N TRP A 44 32.08 7.62 34.79
CA TRP A 44 32.05 8.72 33.84
C TRP A 44 32.20 8.25 32.40
N ILE A 45 33.18 7.38 32.12
CA ILE A 45 33.35 6.75 30.79
C ILE A 45 32.05 6.05 30.37
N TRP A 46 31.41 5.31 31.28
CA TRP A 46 30.14 4.66 31.01
C TRP A 46 29.00 5.65 30.73
N LYS A 47 28.88 6.73 31.51
CA LYS A 47 27.89 7.79 31.28
C LYS A 47 28.06 8.44 29.91
N PHE A 48 29.29 8.77 29.50
CA PHE A 48 29.57 9.34 28.18
C PHE A 48 29.30 8.35 27.04
N ALA A 49 29.69 7.07 27.19
CA ALA A 49 29.40 6.05 26.20
C ALA A 49 27.89 5.88 26.00
N VAL A 50 27.13 5.84 27.10
CA VAL A 50 25.67 5.78 27.08
C VAL A 50 25.07 7.04 26.43
N ALA A 51 25.51 8.24 26.82
CA ALA A 51 25.02 9.48 26.24
C ALA A 51 25.31 9.58 24.73
N GLY A 52 26.46 9.08 24.27
CA GLY A 52 26.79 8.98 22.84
C GLY A 52 25.85 8.05 22.08
N ILE A 53 25.52 6.89 22.66
CA ILE A 53 24.52 5.96 22.08
C ILE A 53 23.14 6.62 22.03
N ASP A 54 22.72 7.27 23.11
CA ASP A 54 21.41 7.94 23.20
C ASP A 54 21.33 9.09 22.19
N TYR A 55 22.39 9.91 22.07
CA TYR A 55 22.49 10.94 21.04
C TYR A 55 22.39 10.34 19.64
N HIS A 56 23.10 9.25 19.37
CA HIS A 56 23.05 8.60 18.06
C HIS A 56 21.64 8.07 17.75
N LEU A 57 20.99 7.43 18.71
CA LEU A 57 19.65 6.89 18.56
C LEU A 57 18.62 8.01 18.34
N ILE A 58 18.68 9.08 19.13
CA ILE A 58 17.80 10.24 18.97
C ILE A 58 18.06 10.92 17.62
N ARG A 59 19.31 11.25 17.30
CA ARG A 59 19.68 12.08 16.15
C ARG A 59 19.49 11.38 14.80
N TYR A 60 19.77 10.07 14.73
CA TYR A 60 19.77 9.31 13.47
C TYR A 60 18.56 8.38 13.31
N VAL A 61 17.92 7.96 14.40
CA VAL A 61 16.74 7.07 14.32
C VAL A 61 15.46 7.85 14.60
N LEU A 62 15.31 8.47 15.77
CA LEU A 62 14.04 9.14 16.11
C LEU A 62 13.82 10.45 15.39
N TRP A 63 14.83 11.32 15.32
CA TRP A 63 14.67 12.66 14.77
C TRP A 63 14.17 12.63 13.32
N PRO A 64 14.70 11.79 12.40
CA PRO A 64 14.12 11.65 11.06
C PRO A 64 12.68 11.13 11.06
N LEU A 65 12.33 10.21 11.97
CA LEU A 65 10.96 9.68 12.07
C LEU A 65 9.97 10.74 12.57
N ILE A 66 10.34 11.47 13.63
CA ILE A 66 9.54 12.54 14.22
C ILE A 66 9.37 13.68 13.22
N THR A 67 10.48 14.16 12.64
CA THR A 67 10.43 15.23 11.64
C THR A 67 9.60 14.83 10.43
N LYS A 68 9.78 13.62 9.89
CA LYS A 68 8.95 13.11 8.79
C LYS A 68 7.48 13.06 9.19
N PHE A 69 7.13 12.55 10.37
CA PHE A 69 5.74 12.54 10.82
C PHE A 69 5.16 13.95 10.97
N ALA A 70 5.92 14.86 11.58
CA ALA A 70 5.51 16.24 11.83
C ALA A 70 5.29 17.02 10.52
N THR A 71 6.21 16.94 9.57
CA THR A 71 6.16 17.68 8.31
C THR A 71 5.25 17.05 7.25
N THR A 72 4.80 15.81 7.44
CA THR A 72 3.93 15.13 6.48
C THR A 72 2.53 14.90 7.07
N HIS A 73 2.33 13.79 7.78
CA HIS A 73 1.03 13.38 8.28
C HIS A 73 0.41 14.43 9.21
N LEU A 74 1.16 14.88 10.23
CA LEU A 74 0.63 15.85 11.19
C LEU A 74 0.33 17.19 10.51
N TYR A 75 1.27 17.70 9.70
CA TYR A 75 1.07 18.94 8.94
C TYR A 75 -0.17 18.88 8.03
N LEU A 76 -0.35 17.80 7.27
CA LEU A 76 -1.50 17.62 6.40
C LEU A 76 -2.83 17.68 7.20
N ARG A 77 -2.88 17.00 8.36
CA ARG A 77 -4.07 16.99 9.22
C ARG A 77 -4.34 18.32 9.89
N LEU A 78 -3.30 19.03 10.33
CA LEU A 78 -3.47 20.36 10.91
C LEU A 78 -3.91 21.39 9.85
N ARG A 79 -3.42 21.27 8.61
CA ARG A 79 -3.70 22.24 7.55
C ARG A 79 -5.04 22.00 6.84
N HIS A 80 -5.40 20.75 6.56
CA HIS A 80 -6.58 20.39 5.75
C HIS A 80 -7.67 19.63 6.53
N GLY A 81 -7.42 19.29 7.79
CA GLY A 81 -8.36 18.56 8.64
C GLY A 81 -8.49 17.07 8.30
N PHE A 82 -9.53 16.45 8.86
CA PHE A 82 -10.04 15.15 8.43
C PHE A 82 -11.20 15.40 7.48
N ARG A 83 -11.12 14.86 6.27
CA ARG A 83 -12.12 15.03 5.22
C ARG A 83 -12.96 13.76 5.08
N GLU A 84 -14.21 13.92 4.64
CA GLU A 84 -15.09 12.78 4.34
C GLU A 84 -14.56 11.95 3.16
N THR A 85 -14.04 12.62 2.13
CA THR A 85 -13.34 11.98 1.01
C THR A 85 -11.86 12.31 1.08
N GLU A 86 -11.02 11.27 1.23
CA GLU A 86 -9.57 11.41 1.23
C GLU A 86 -8.99 11.05 -0.15
N VAL A 87 -8.14 11.93 -0.68
CA VAL A 87 -7.37 11.65 -1.90
C VAL A 87 -6.00 11.13 -1.52
N VAL A 88 -5.70 9.93 -2.00
CA VAL A 88 -4.53 9.17 -1.59
C VAL A 88 -3.64 8.88 -2.79
N PHE A 89 -2.45 9.48 -2.81
CA PHE A 89 -1.39 9.12 -3.74
C PHE A 89 -0.42 8.14 -3.10
N ARG A 90 -0.02 7.11 -3.84
CA ARG A 90 1.01 6.17 -3.41
C ARG A 90 2.08 6.01 -4.48
N ALA A 91 3.31 5.83 -4.02
CA ALA A 91 4.45 5.53 -4.87
C ALA A 91 5.19 4.29 -4.35
N PRO A 92 5.66 3.40 -5.24
CA PRO A 92 6.37 2.19 -4.86
C PRO A 92 7.78 2.57 -4.39
N THR A 93 8.12 2.28 -3.14
CA THR A 93 9.42 2.65 -2.55
C THR A 93 9.88 1.68 -1.45
N GLY A 94 11.18 1.72 -1.15
CA GLY A 94 11.81 1.00 -0.04
C GLY A 94 12.11 -0.46 -0.32
N ARG A 95 12.50 -1.21 0.72
CA ARG A 95 13.05 -2.56 0.58
C ARG A 95 12.16 -3.54 -0.18
N ARG A 96 10.83 -3.48 0.00
CA ARG A 96 9.92 -4.40 -0.71
C ARG A 96 9.90 -4.12 -2.22
N TYR A 97 10.01 -2.85 -2.61
CA TYR A 97 10.14 -2.47 -4.01
C TYR A 97 11.44 -3.05 -4.60
N GLU A 98 12.56 -2.80 -3.92
CA GLU A 98 13.89 -3.31 -4.31
C GLU A 98 13.89 -4.84 -4.43
N GLN A 99 13.24 -5.54 -3.49
CA GLN A 99 13.08 -6.99 -3.54
C GLN A 99 12.31 -7.46 -4.79
N ILE A 100 11.15 -6.85 -5.08
CA ILE A 100 10.36 -7.23 -6.26
C ILE A 100 11.16 -7.00 -7.53
N MET A 101 11.83 -5.84 -7.65
CA MET A 101 12.64 -5.48 -8.82
C MET A 101 13.89 -6.37 -8.99
N SER A 102 14.36 -7.04 -7.92
CA SER A 102 15.50 -7.96 -7.97
C SER A 102 15.14 -9.38 -8.43
N LEU A 103 13.85 -9.68 -8.58
CA LEU A 103 13.40 -11.00 -9.02
C LEU A 103 13.62 -11.21 -10.54
N PRO A 104 13.69 -12.47 -11.01
CA PRO A 104 13.64 -12.79 -12.43
C PRO A 104 12.40 -12.18 -13.12
N PRO A 105 12.45 -11.84 -14.42
CA PRO A 105 11.40 -11.06 -15.10
C PRO A 105 9.97 -11.56 -14.90
N ASP A 106 9.74 -12.87 -15.06
CA ASP A 106 8.40 -13.46 -14.92
C ASP A 106 7.88 -13.39 -13.47
N GLN A 107 8.76 -13.61 -12.50
CA GLN A 107 8.43 -13.52 -11.07
C GLN A 107 8.26 -12.07 -10.62
N CYS A 108 9.06 -11.16 -11.17
CA CYS A 108 8.95 -9.72 -10.94
C CYS A 108 7.58 -9.21 -11.41
N LYS A 109 7.18 -9.55 -12.65
CA LYS A 109 5.88 -9.20 -13.19
C LYS A 109 4.74 -9.73 -12.32
N HIS A 110 4.76 -11.01 -11.98
CA HIS A 110 3.74 -11.61 -11.11
C HIS A 110 3.67 -10.94 -9.74
N ALA A 111 4.81 -10.73 -9.07
CA ALA A 111 4.86 -10.10 -7.75
C ALA A 111 4.42 -8.63 -7.79
N TRP A 112 4.72 -7.92 -8.89
CA TRP A 112 4.26 -6.56 -9.13
C TRP A 112 2.75 -6.49 -9.30
N ASP A 113 2.20 -7.34 -10.16
CA ASP A 113 0.77 -7.41 -10.45
C ASP A 113 -0.02 -7.77 -9.19
N GLN A 114 0.45 -8.75 -8.40
CA GLN A 114 -0.16 -9.09 -7.12
C GLN A 114 -0.14 -7.92 -6.12
N ALA A 115 1.01 -7.24 -5.98
CA ALA A 115 1.12 -6.09 -5.09
C ALA A 115 0.24 -4.92 -5.54
N LEU A 116 0.05 -4.77 -6.85
CA LEU A 116 -0.79 -3.74 -7.44
C LEU A 116 -2.28 -4.05 -7.19
N MET A 117 -2.72 -5.29 -7.45
CA MET A 117 -4.09 -5.74 -7.19
C MET A 117 -4.48 -5.60 -5.72
N GLN A 118 -3.56 -5.89 -4.80
CA GLN A 118 -3.81 -5.68 -3.38
C GLN A 118 -3.98 -4.18 -3.04
N ALA A 119 -3.19 -3.31 -3.67
CA ALA A 119 -3.23 -1.87 -3.41
C ALA A 119 -4.45 -1.17 -3.99
N THR A 120 -5.03 -1.70 -5.07
CA THR A 120 -6.25 -1.19 -5.74
C THR A 120 -7.53 -1.88 -5.28
N ASN A 121 -7.43 -2.91 -4.43
CA ASN A 121 -8.58 -3.64 -3.92
C ASN A 121 -9.54 -2.73 -3.12
N LYS A 122 -10.77 -2.57 -3.60
CA LYS A 122 -11.78 -1.69 -2.97
C LYS A 122 -12.11 -2.08 -1.53
N HIS A 123 -12.16 -3.38 -1.20
CA HIS A 123 -12.43 -3.83 0.17
C HIS A 123 -11.29 -3.46 1.11
N PHE A 124 -10.03 -3.66 0.68
CA PHE A 124 -8.86 -3.21 1.43
C PHE A 124 -8.89 -1.70 1.67
N LEU A 125 -9.21 -0.91 0.63
CA LEU A 125 -9.27 0.55 0.70
C LEU A 125 -10.41 1.09 1.57
N ARG A 126 -11.56 0.42 1.58
CA ARG A 126 -12.72 0.80 2.41
C ARG A 126 -12.57 0.36 3.87
N SER A 127 -11.96 -0.80 4.12
CA SER A 127 -11.75 -1.33 5.47
C SER A 127 -10.59 -0.64 6.20
N ASN A 128 -9.60 -0.16 5.47
CA ASN A 128 -8.46 0.56 6.02
C ASN A 128 -8.43 1.97 5.45
N THR A 129 -8.84 2.97 6.22
CA THR A 129 -8.77 4.38 5.81
C THR A 129 -7.49 5.04 6.36
N GLY A 130 -7.03 6.10 5.67
CA GLY A 130 -5.88 6.90 6.10
C GLY A 130 -4.53 6.18 6.08
N PHE A 131 -3.75 6.35 7.15
CA PHE A 131 -2.37 5.84 7.30
C PHE A 131 -2.26 4.31 7.15
N ASN A 132 -3.34 3.59 7.50
CA ASN A 132 -3.40 2.13 7.47
C ASN A 132 -3.50 1.56 6.05
N THR A 133 -3.65 2.42 5.03
CA THR A 133 -3.62 2.01 3.63
C THR A 133 -2.22 1.68 3.09
N ARG A 134 -1.20 1.70 3.94
CA ARG A 134 0.16 1.31 3.56
C ARG A 134 0.18 -0.17 3.16
N SER A 135 0.32 -0.42 1.87
CA SER A 135 0.46 -1.76 1.28
C SER A 135 1.82 -1.81 0.59
N PRO A 136 2.90 -2.31 1.25
CA PRO A 136 4.21 -2.38 0.61
C PRO A 136 4.13 -3.10 -0.75
N PRO A 137 4.77 -2.57 -1.80
CA PRO A 137 5.76 -1.50 -1.80
C PRO A 137 5.20 -0.07 -1.81
N TRP A 138 3.89 0.10 -1.87
CA TRP A 138 3.21 1.38 -2.03
C TRP A 138 3.20 2.18 -0.72
N ASN A 139 3.95 3.27 -0.70
CA ASN A 139 3.98 4.21 0.41
C ASN A 139 3.26 5.50 0.05
N LEU A 140 2.60 6.12 1.03
CA LEU A 140 1.84 7.36 0.87
C LEU A 140 2.72 8.54 0.46
N CYS A 141 2.27 9.30 -0.53
CA CYS A 141 2.87 10.56 -0.95
C CYS A 141 2.04 11.74 -0.43
N TYR A 142 2.36 12.20 0.79
CA TYR A 142 1.61 13.27 1.45
C TYR A 142 1.63 14.60 0.69
N LEU A 143 2.74 14.90 0.00
CA LEU A 143 2.87 16.15 -0.75
C LEU A 143 1.87 16.21 -1.92
N ALA A 144 1.74 15.10 -2.66
CA ALA A 144 0.78 15.02 -3.76
C ALA A 144 -0.67 15.11 -3.25
N SER A 145 -0.99 14.45 -2.13
CA SER A 145 -2.30 14.59 -1.48
C SER A 145 -2.58 16.02 -0.99
N ALA A 146 -1.58 16.72 -0.44
CA ALA A 146 -1.72 18.11 -0.01
C ALA A 146 -2.01 19.04 -1.21
N HIS A 147 -1.22 18.92 -2.28
CA HIS A 147 -1.41 19.71 -3.50
C HIS A 147 -2.76 19.43 -4.14
N ALA A 148 -3.23 18.18 -4.11
CA ALA A 148 -4.60 17.88 -4.49
C ALA A 148 -5.55 18.76 -3.65
N TYR A 149 -5.56 18.67 -2.33
CA TYR A 149 -6.51 19.45 -1.53
C TYR A 149 -6.43 20.97 -1.76
N GLU A 150 -5.25 21.51 -2.06
CA GLU A 150 -5.09 22.92 -2.42
C GLU A 150 -5.77 23.28 -3.75
N LEU A 151 -5.61 22.44 -4.77
CA LEU A 151 -6.24 22.62 -6.08
C LEU A 151 -7.77 22.47 -6.03
N GLU A 152 -8.31 21.60 -5.16
CA GLU A 152 -9.75 21.56 -4.89
C GLU A 152 -10.22 22.84 -4.19
N ALA A 153 -9.48 23.32 -3.17
CA ALA A 153 -9.82 24.57 -2.49
C ALA A 153 -9.80 25.79 -3.44
N GLN A 154 -9.04 25.72 -4.53
CA GLN A 154 -9.01 26.72 -5.61
C GLN A 154 -10.13 26.54 -6.65
N GLY A 155 -10.95 25.49 -6.54
CA GLY A 155 -12.02 25.18 -7.48
C GLY A 155 -11.54 24.64 -8.83
N VAL A 156 -10.28 24.20 -8.92
CA VAL A 156 -9.71 23.66 -10.18
C VAL A 156 -10.29 22.29 -10.52
N TYR A 157 -10.68 21.52 -9.51
CA TYR A 157 -11.30 20.21 -9.70
C TYR A 157 -12.22 19.85 -8.52
N ASP A 158 -13.13 18.88 -8.74
CA ASP A 158 -13.97 18.27 -7.69
C ASP A 158 -13.39 16.92 -7.23
N LEU A 159 -13.24 16.73 -5.91
CA LEU A 159 -12.77 15.47 -5.32
C LEU A 159 -13.65 14.27 -5.69
N LYS A 160 -14.94 14.49 -5.98
CA LYS A 160 -15.88 13.42 -6.34
C LYS A 160 -15.54 12.76 -7.67
N ASN A 161 -14.78 13.42 -8.52
CA ASN A 161 -14.37 12.90 -9.82
C ASN A 161 -13.08 12.07 -9.75
N TRP A 162 -12.48 11.92 -8.57
CA TRP A 162 -11.26 11.14 -8.40
C TRP A 162 -11.57 9.66 -8.27
N GLU A 163 -11.20 8.92 -9.30
CA GLU A 163 -11.32 7.47 -9.36
C GLU A 163 -9.97 6.76 -9.15
N ILE A 164 -10.02 5.50 -8.74
CA ILE A 164 -8.82 4.69 -8.54
C ILE A 164 -8.12 4.49 -9.88
N SER A 165 -6.92 5.06 -9.99
CA SER A 165 -6.10 4.99 -11.19
C SER A 165 -4.66 4.64 -10.85
N VAL A 166 -3.98 4.00 -11.79
CA VAL A 166 -2.57 3.61 -11.67
C VAL A 166 -1.83 4.20 -12.86
N TRP A 167 -0.82 5.00 -12.55
CA TRP A 167 0.05 5.61 -13.54
C TRP A 167 1.38 4.85 -13.55
N HIS A 168 1.80 4.40 -14.73
CA HIS A 168 3.08 3.74 -14.90
C HIS A 168 3.73 4.17 -16.21
N LYS A 169 5.02 3.86 -16.37
CA LYS A 169 5.72 4.07 -17.63
C LYS A 169 5.72 2.79 -18.43
N ASN A 170 5.46 2.89 -19.73
CA ASN A 170 5.63 1.79 -20.67
C ASN A 170 7.13 1.58 -21.02
N SER A 171 7.41 0.59 -21.86
CA SER A 171 8.77 0.31 -22.39
C SER A 171 9.43 1.56 -23.00
N ASP A 172 8.62 2.42 -23.62
CA ASP A 172 9.06 3.64 -24.31
C ASP A 172 9.15 4.86 -23.38
N GLN A 173 9.12 4.64 -22.06
CA GLN A 173 9.19 5.69 -21.03
C GLN A 173 8.03 6.70 -21.03
N ARG A 174 6.95 6.42 -21.77
CA ARG A 174 5.74 7.25 -21.78
C ARG A 174 4.82 6.86 -20.64
N TRP A 175 4.15 7.86 -20.07
CA TRP A 175 3.14 7.62 -19.04
C TRP A 175 1.90 6.99 -19.65
N THR A 176 1.46 5.89 -19.04
CA THR A 176 0.22 5.18 -19.34
C THR A 176 -0.65 5.16 -18.10
N LEU A 177 -1.96 5.29 -18.34
CA LEU A 177 -2.99 5.27 -17.32
C LEU A 177 -3.69 3.91 -17.35
N TRP A 178 -3.72 3.24 -16.21
CA TRP A 178 -4.56 2.08 -15.99
C TRP A 178 -5.74 2.46 -15.08
N GLU A 179 -6.94 2.35 -15.62
CA GLU A 179 -8.21 2.70 -14.98
C GLU A 179 -8.67 1.58 -14.03
N ALA A 180 -7.96 1.39 -12.93
CA ALA A 180 -8.21 0.28 -12.01
C ALA A 180 -9.62 0.31 -11.37
N TRP A 181 -10.28 1.47 -11.34
CA TRP A 181 -11.67 1.62 -10.90
C TRP A 181 -12.65 0.77 -11.72
N LYS A 182 -12.38 0.57 -13.02
CA LYS A 182 -13.21 -0.23 -13.94
C LYS A 182 -13.14 -1.73 -13.65
N LEU A 183 -12.02 -2.22 -13.10
CA LEU A 183 -11.87 -3.64 -12.78
C LEU A 183 -12.64 -4.05 -11.51
N GLY A 184 -13.14 -3.11 -10.71
CA GLY A 184 -13.37 -3.37 -9.29
C GLY A 184 -14.81 -3.49 -8.84
N ASP A 185 -15.80 -3.76 -9.68
CA ASP A 185 -17.14 -4.03 -9.16
C ASP A 185 -17.45 -5.52 -9.36
N SER A 186 -17.36 -6.31 -8.28
CA SER A 186 -17.64 -7.75 -8.31
C SER A 186 -19.04 -8.05 -8.86
N ALA A 187 -19.98 -7.11 -8.68
CA ALA A 187 -21.29 -7.18 -9.28
C ALA A 187 -21.23 -6.97 -10.80
N GLU A 188 -20.42 -6.04 -11.29
CA GLU A 188 -20.22 -5.81 -12.72
C GLU A 188 -19.42 -6.93 -13.38
N GLN A 189 -18.39 -7.47 -12.72
CA GLN A 189 -17.70 -8.67 -13.19
C GLN A 189 -18.66 -9.86 -13.26
N ALA A 190 -19.49 -10.07 -12.23
CA ALA A 190 -20.51 -11.11 -12.24
C ALA A 190 -21.50 -10.91 -13.39
N LYS A 191 -21.98 -9.68 -13.62
CA LYS A 191 -22.83 -9.35 -14.78
C LYS A 191 -22.14 -9.64 -16.11
N THR A 192 -20.87 -9.26 -16.26
CA THR A 192 -20.09 -9.55 -17.48
C THR A 192 -19.93 -11.04 -17.69
N PHE A 193 -19.65 -11.81 -16.63
CA PHE A 193 -19.61 -13.26 -16.71
C PHE A 193 -20.98 -13.85 -17.09
N GLU A 194 -22.09 -13.33 -16.57
CA GLU A 194 -23.44 -13.78 -16.96
C GLU A 194 -23.75 -13.50 -18.43
N VAL A 195 -23.30 -12.35 -18.98
CA VAL A 195 -23.42 -12.04 -20.41
C VAL A 195 -22.60 -13.03 -21.26
N ILE A 196 -21.35 -13.31 -20.86
CA ILE A 196 -20.50 -14.30 -21.53
C ILE A 196 -21.17 -15.69 -21.47
N LYS A 197 -21.69 -16.11 -20.31
CA LYS A 197 -22.39 -17.39 -20.16
C LYS A 197 -23.63 -17.47 -21.05
N THR A 198 -24.39 -16.39 -21.16
CA THR A 198 -25.58 -16.31 -22.02
C THR A 198 -25.20 -16.44 -23.50
N ARG A 199 -24.19 -15.73 -23.97
CA ARG A 199 -23.70 -15.86 -25.34
C ARG A 199 -23.20 -17.28 -25.66
N LEU A 200 -22.42 -17.87 -24.77
CA LEU A 200 -21.92 -19.22 -24.95
C LEU A 200 -23.07 -20.24 -24.98
N LYS A 201 -24.14 -20.00 -24.21
CA LYS A 201 -25.36 -20.79 -24.24
C LYS A 201 -26.08 -20.66 -25.60
N ASP A 202 -26.19 -19.44 -26.13
CA ASP A 202 -26.83 -19.19 -27.42
C ASP A 202 -26.02 -19.74 -28.60
N GLN A 203 -24.70 -19.83 -28.46
CA GLN A 203 -23.80 -20.54 -29.38
C GLN A 203 -23.85 -22.08 -29.25
N GLY A 204 -24.70 -22.61 -28.36
CA GLY A 204 -24.86 -24.05 -28.14
C GLY A 204 -23.74 -24.70 -27.32
N LYS A 205 -22.86 -23.93 -26.68
CA LYS A 205 -21.71 -24.43 -25.89
C LYS A 205 -22.09 -24.83 -24.46
N LEU A 206 -23.19 -25.57 -24.30
CA LEU A 206 -23.71 -25.99 -22.99
C LEU A 206 -22.74 -26.90 -22.22
N GLU A 207 -22.04 -27.80 -22.91
CA GLU A 207 -21.07 -28.70 -22.29
C GLU A 207 -19.86 -27.95 -21.73
N PHE A 208 -19.43 -26.88 -22.41
CA PHE A 208 -18.36 -25.99 -21.94
C PHE A 208 -18.76 -25.28 -20.64
N LEU A 209 -19.98 -24.75 -20.59
CA LEU A 209 -20.50 -24.07 -19.39
C LEU A 209 -20.58 -25.01 -18.19
N ALA A 210 -21.01 -26.26 -18.41
CA ALA A 210 -21.02 -27.27 -17.34
C ALA A 210 -19.61 -27.56 -16.80
N LYS A 211 -18.59 -27.66 -17.68
CA LYS A 211 -17.19 -27.83 -17.27
C LYS A 211 -16.67 -26.59 -16.53
N TRP A 212 -17.02 -25.39 -16.99
CA TRP A 212 -16.67 -24.14 -16.32
C TRP A 212 -17.22 -24.12 -14.89
N ASP A 213 -18.54 -24.32 -14.73
CA ASP A 213 -19.19 -24.26 -13.42
C ASP A 213 -18.64 -25.33 -12.47
N ALA A 214 -18.29 -26.51 -12.99
CA ALA A 214 -17.63 -27.56 -12.20
C ALA A 214 -16.25 -27.12 -11.69
N ILE A 215 -15.42 -26.51 -12.55
CA ILE A 215 -14.11 -25.96 -12.16
C ILE A 215 -14.27 -24.86 -11.12
N VAL A 216 -15.17 -23.90 -11.33
CA VAL A 216 -15.39 -22.82 -10.36
C VAL A 216 -15.84 -23.38 -9.02
N THR A 217 -16.84 -24.28 -9.01
CA THR A 217 -17.38 -24.88 -7.79
C THR A 217 -16.33 -25.67 -7.02
N GLN A 218 -15.46 -26.39 -7.73
CA GLN A 218 -14.37 -27.17 -7.12
C GLN A 218 -13.42 -26.30 -6.30
N TYR A 219 -13.11 -25.09 -6.76
CA TYR A 219 -12.09 -24.22 -6.15
C TYR A 219 -12.67 -23.01 -5.39
N THR A 220 -14.00 -22.89 -5.27
CA THR A 220 -14.67 -21.71 -4.67
C THR A 220 -14.28 -21.44 -3.20
N ASN A 221 -13.79 -22.46 -2.48
CA ASN A 221 -13.46 -22.37 -1.04
C ASN A 221 -12.00 -22.67 -0.70
N GLU A 222 -11.10 -22.65 -1.69
CA GLU A 222 -9.70 -23.04 -1.47
C GLU A 222 -8.76 -21.85 -1.17
N ASN A 223 -7.60 -22.18 -0.58
CA ASN A 223 -6.53 -21.23 -0.23
C ASN A 223 -5.88 -20.62 -1.51
N GLU A 224 -4.84 -19.79 -1.35
CA GLU A 224 -4.10 -19.16 -2.48
C GLU A 224 -3.67 -20.18 -3.57
N GLU A 225 -3.29 -21.41 -3.19
CA GLU A 225 -2.96 -22.49 -4.12
C GLU A 225 -4.16 -22.93 -4.97
N GLY A 226 -5.36 -23.00 -4.37
CA GLY A 226 -6.59 -23.34 -5.09
C GLY A 226 -7.07 -22.22 -6.02
N LYS A 227 -6.78 -20.95 -5.70
CA LYS A 227 -7.02 -19.83 -6.64
C LYS A 227 -6.10 -19.90 -7.86
N ALA A 228 -4.84 -20.30 -7.67
CA ALA A 228 -3.92 -20.54 -8.78
C ALA A 228 -4.38 -21.72 -9.64
N ALA A 229 -4.81 -22.83 -9.01
CA ALA A 229 -5.37 -24.00 -9.69
C ALA A 229 -6.67 -23.68 -10.46
N LEU A 230 -7.54 -22.84 -9.89
CA LEU A 230 -8.74 -22.33 -10.56
C LEU A 230 -8.38 -21.56 -11.83
N THR A 231 -7.45 -20.61 -11.73
CA THR A 231 -7.02 -19.77 -12.86
C THR A 231 -6.41 -20.63 -13.96
N GLN A 232 -5.57 -21.60 -13.59
CA GLN A 232 -4.98 -22.54 -14.54
C GLN A 232 -6.02 -23.46 -15.17
N GLY A 233 -6.98 -23.97 -14.39
CA GLY A 233 -8.06 -24.82 -14.88
C GLY A 233 -8.96 -24.11 -15.89
N LEU A 234 -9.32 -22.86 -15.61
CA LEU A 234 -10.08 -22.03 -16.54
C LEU A 234 -9.28 -21.74 -17.82
N ASN A 235 -8.01 -21.33 -17.72
CA ASN A 235 -7.17 -21.10 -18.90
C ASN A 235 -7.04 -22.34 -19.79
N ASN A 236 -6.87 -23.52 -19.19
CA ASN A 236 -6.81 -24.78 -19.92
C ASN A 236 -8.14 -25.09 -20.63
N LEU A 237 -9.27 -24.88 -19.96
CA LEU A 237 -10.60 -25.09 -20.53
C LEU A 237 -10.84 -24.19 -21.75
N PHE A 238 -10.50 -22.90 -21.64
CA PHE A 238 -10.61 -21.95 -22.75
C PHE A 238 -9.70 -22.29 -23.93
N THR A 239 -8.45 -22.69 -23.65
CA THR A 239 -7.47 -23.07 -24.67
C THR A 239 -7.90 -24.34 -25.43
N GLN A 240 -8.43 -25.35 -24.72
CA GLN A 240 -8.91 -26.59 -25.34
C GLN A 240 -10.06 -26.37 -26.32
N GLU A 241 -10.88 -25.37 -26.05
CA GLU A 241 -12.11 -25.08 -26.80
C GLU A 241 -11.90 -23.97 -27.84
N GLY A 242 -10.65 -23.51 -27.99
CA GLY A 242 -10.25 -22.47 -28.95
C GLY A 242 -10.92 -21.12 -28.68
N LEU A 243 -11.30 -20.85 -27.43
CA LEU A 243 -11.97 -19.62 -27.03
C LEU A 243 -10.98 -18.65 -26.42
N ASP A 244 -11.02 -17.39 -26.85
CA ASP A 244 -10.25 -16.31 -26.25
C ASP A 244 -11.12 -15.56 -25.23
N LEU A 245 -10.79 -15.73 -23.95
CA LEU A 245 -11.50 -15.07 -22.86
C LEU A 245 -11.37 -13.54 -22.92
N ALA A 246 -10.24 -13.00 -23.41
CA ALA A 246 -10.05 -11.57 -23.50
C ALA A 246 -10.99 -10.95 -24.54
N VAL A 247 -11.12 -11.60 -25.70
CA VAL A 247 -12.06 -11.17 -26.76
C VAL A 247 -13.51 -11.24 -26.26
N LEU A 248 -13.90 -12.36 -25.64
CA LEU A 248 -15.24 -12.52 -25.09
C LEU A 248 -15.56 -11.50 -23.99
N TRP A 249 -14.55 -11.13 -23.20
CA TRP A 249 -14.67 -10.13 -22.15
C TRP A 249 -14.89 -8.72 -22.73
N ASP A 250 -14.08 -8.32 -23.71
CA ASP A 250 -14.19 -7.01 -24.34
C ASP A 250 -15.54 -6.84 -25.05
N GLU A 251 -16.02 -7.89 -25.75
CA GLU A 251 -17.33 -7.87 -26.40
C GLU A 251 -18.49 -7.81 -25.40
N ALA A 252 -18.39 -8.51 -24.26
CA ALA A 252 -19.41 -8.49 -23.23
C ALA A 252 -19.45 -7.16 -22.45
N VAL A 253 -18.31 -6.47 -22.33
CA VAL A 253 -18.25 -5.11 -21.79
C VAL A 253 -18.91 -4.13 -22.76
N ALA A 254 -18.63 -4.23 -24.07
CA ALA A 254 -19.25 -3.37 -25.09
C ALA A 254 -20.78 -3.52 -25.14
N GLU A 255 -21.30 -4.75 -25.11
CA GLU A 255 -22.75 -5.01 -25.13
C GLU A 255 -23.48 -4.42 -23.92
N ARG A 256 -22.81 -4.41 -22.76
CA ARG A 256 -23.34 -3.81 -21.55
C ARG A 256 -23.35 -2.29 -21.57
N GLU A 257 -22.49 -1.65 -22.35
CA GLU A 257 -22.50 -0.19 -22.53
C GLU A 257 -23.59 0.25 -23.53
N GLU A 258 -24.07 -0.65 -24.39
CA GLU A 258 -25.14 -0.42 -25.36
C GLU A 258 -26.56 -0.67 -24.81
N THR A 259 -26.69 -1.31 -23.65
CA THR A 259 -27.99 -1.55 -22.99
C THR A 259 -28.26 -0.49 -21.91
N PRO A 260 -29.24 0.42 -22.10
CA PRO A 260 -29.52 1.53 -21.18
C PRO A 260 -30.14 1.11 -19.83
#